data_AF-A0A6P6CE59-F1
#
_entry.id   AF-A0A6P6CE59-F1
#
_cell.length_a   1.000
_cell.length_b   1.000
_cell.length_c   1.000
_cell.angle_alpha   90.00
_cell.angle_beta   90.00
_cell.angle_gamma   90.00
#
_symmetry.space_group_name_H-M   'P 1'
#
loop_
_entity.id
_entity.type
_entity.pdbx_description
1 polymer ?
#
loop_
_entity_poly.entity_id
_entity_poly.type
_entity_poly.pdbx_seq_one_letter_code
_entity_poly.pdbx_strand_id
1 'polypeptide(L)'
;MQISAKTLTSKTIALEVEPSDITENVKAKNQNKEGSTLHLIFFLQGGIIKPSLHQLAQKYNSDKMICHNCYACLHPCAVKCRKKCDRASNLRPRKKVK
;
A
#
# COMPACT_ATOMS: atom_id res chain seq x y z
N MET A 1 8.04 -24.51 -4.26
CA MET A 1 6.63 -24.31 -4.70
C MET A 1 6.62 -23.59 -6.05
N GLN A 2 5.88 -24.08 -7.06
CA GLN A 2 5.85 -23.46 -8.37
C GLN A 2 4.63 -22.54 -8.50
N ILE A 3 4.85 -21.27 -8.86
CA ILE A 3 3.80 -20.25 -8.94
C ILE A 3 3.79 -19.67 -10.35
N SER A 4 2.62 -19.65 -10.99
CA SER A 4 2.46 -19.05 -12.31
C SER A 4 1.88 -17.64 -12.21
N ALA A 5 2.52 -16.68 -12.90
CA ALA A 5 2.07 -15.31 -13.00
C ALA A 5 1.79 -14.96 -14.47
N LYS A 6 0.61 -14.42 -14.76
CA LYS A 6 0.26 -13.90 -16.09
C LYS A 6 0.65 -12.44 -16.19
N THR A 7 1.43 -12.10 -17.20
CA THR A 7 1.82 -10.71 -17.52
C THR A 7 0.77 -10.03 -18.40
N LEU A 8 0.84 -8.71 -18.51
CA LEU A 8 -0.06 -7.89 -19.34
C LEU A 8 0.07 -8.18 -20.84
N THR A 9 1.17 -8.79 -21.29
CA THR A 9 1.33 -9.29 -22.67
C THR A 9 0.74 -10.70 -22.85
N SER A 10 -0.07 -11.16 -21.90
CA SER A 10 -0.63 -12.52 -21.85
C SER A 10 0.42 -13.64 -21.80
N LYS A 11 1.68 -13.32 -21.47
CA LYS A 11 2.75 -14.31 -21.31
C LYS A 11 2.72 -14.85 -19.89
N THR A 12 2.66 -16.17 -19.74
CA THR A 12 2.67 -16.82 -18.43
C THR A 12 4.10 -17.15 -18.05
N ILE A 13 4.53 -16.69 -16.88
CA ILE A 13 5.88 -16.94 -16.35
C ILE A 13 5.73 -17.87 -15.15
N ALA A 14 6.44 -18.99 -15.19
CA ALA A 14 6.54 -19.92 -14.07
C ALA A 14 7.73 -19.51 -13.18
N LEU A 15 7.46 -19.33 -11.89
CA LEU A 15 8.46 -19.00 -10.89
C LEU A 15 8.57 -20.14 -9.88
N GLU A 16 9.79 -20.61 -9.67
CA GLU A 16 10.12 -21.50 -8.57
C GLU A 16 10.41 -20.65 -7.34
N VAL A 17 9.56 -20.79 -6.31
CA VAL A 17 9.66 -20.05 -5.06
C VAL A 17 9.74 -21.04 -3.91
N GLU A 18 10.72 -20.85 -3.04
CA GLU A 18 10.82 -21.64 -1.81
C GLU A 18 9.96 -20.98 -0.71
N PRO A 19 9.27 -21.76 0.13
CA PRO A 19 8.37 -21.22 1.17
C PRO A 19 9.09 -20.37 2.23
N SER A 20 10.42 -20.41 2.27
CA SER A 20 11.31 -19.59 3.11
C SER A 20 11.68 -18.24 2.46
N ASP A 21 11.38 -18.02 1.18
CA ASP A 21 11.63 -16.75 0.51
C ASP A 21 10.69 -15.67 1.06
N ILE A 22 11.25 -14.73 1.80
CA ILE A 22 10.58 -13.53 2.30
C ILE A 22 10.02 -12.73 1.11
N THR A 23 8.87 -12.09 1.26
CA THR A 23 8.16 -11.33 0.20
C THR A 23 9.06 -10.33 -0.55
N GLU A 24 10.08 -9.77 0.11
CA GLU A 24 11.08 -8.90 -0.51
C GLU A 24 12.03 -9.65 -1.46
N ASN A 25 12.46 -10.86 -1.09
CA ASN A 25 13.30 -11.72 -1.94
C ASN A 25 12.53 -12.20 -3.19
N VAL A 26 11.25 -12.52 -3.05
CA VAL A 26 10.38 -12.89 -4.19
C VAL A 26 10.20 -11.69 -5.13
N LYS A 27 10.02 -10.48 -4.56
CA LYS A 27 9.90 -9.23 -5.33
C LYS A 27 11.21 -8.88 -6.05
N ALA A 28 12.35 -9.04 -5.40
CA ALA A 28 13.67 -8.81 -5.98
C ALA A 28 14.02 -9.81 -7.10
N LYS A 29 13.71 -11.10 -6.91
CA LYS A 29 13.89 -12.15 -7.94
C LYS A 29 13.06 -11.87 -9.20
N ASN A 30 11.87 -11.29 -9.05
CA ASN A 30 11.02 -10.88 -10.17
C ASN A 30 11.53 -9.56 -10.81
N GLN A 31 12.02 -8.63 -10.00
CA GLN A 31 12.58 -7.36 -10.48
C GLN A 31 13.88 -7.54 -11.28
N ASN A 32 14.73 -8.50 -10.93
CA ASN A 32 16.00 -8.71 -11.61
C ASN A 32 15.86 -9.39 -12.98
N LYS A 33 14.74 -10.09 -13.24
CA LYS A 33 14.50 -10.78 -14.51
C LYS A 33 13.73 -9.94 -15.53
N GLU A 34 12.78 -9.12 -15.10
CA GLU A 34 11.92 -8.31 -15.99
C GLU A 34 11.58 -6.91 -15.42
N GLY A 35 12.10 -6.57 -14.25
CA GLY A 35 11.57 -5.52 -13.39
C GLY A 35 11.81 -4.10 -13.82
N SER A 36 12.90 -3.79 -14.52
CA SER A 36 13.18 -2.41 -14.93
C SER A 36 12.09 -1.91 -15.91
N THR A 37 11.74 -2.76 -16.86
CA THR A 37 10.74 -2.47 -17.90
C THR A 37 9.32 -2.56 -17.33
N LEU A 38 9.02 -3.60 -16.54
CA LEU A 38 7.70 -3.75 -15.94
C LEU A 38 7.38 -2.65 -14.91
N HIS A 39 8.36 -2.22 -14.11
CA HIS A 39 8.16 -1.16 -13.11
C HIS A 39 7.88 0.20 -13.76
N LEU A 40 8.61 0.56 -14.83
CA LEU A 40 8.39 1.80 -15.56
C LEU A 40 7.01 1.81 -16.27
N ILE A 41 6.63 0.69 -16.87
CA ILE A 41 5.32 0.54 -17.53
C ILE A 41 4.17 0.61 -16.52
N PHE A 42 4.32 0.00 -15.34
CA PHE A 42 3.31 0.06 -14.26
C PHE A 42 3.07 1.48 -13.75
N PHE A 43 4.12 2.31 -13.71
CA PHE A 43 4.01 3.73 -13.33
C PHE A 43 3.29 4.58 -14.38
N LEU A 44 3.59 4.37 -15.67
CA LEU A 44 3.03 5.18 -16.76
C LEU A 44 1.54 4.90 -17.03
N GLN A 45 1.05 3.69 -16.75
CA GLN A 45 -0.34 3.30 -17.02
C GLN A 45 -1.27 3.29 -15.80
N GLY A 46 -0.83 3.85 -14.66
CA GLY A 46 -1.65 3.86 -13.44
C GLY A 46 -1.94 2.45 -12.95
N GLY A 47 -0.88 1.62 -12.84
CA GLY A 47 -0.99 0.19 -12.67
C GLY A 47 -1.91 -0.28 -11.54
N ILE A 48 -2.47 -1.47 -11.74
CA ILE A 48 -3.39 -2.15 -10.82
C ILE A 48 -2.60 -2.55 -9.57
N ILE A 49 -2.59 -1.69 -8.55
CA ILE A 49 -2.16 -2.11 -7.21
C ILE A 49 -3.08 -3.26 -6.81
N LYS A 50 -2.50 -4.40 -6.43
CA LYS A 50 -3.27 -5.55 -5.92
C LYS A 50 -4.29 -5.02 -4.88
N PRO A 51 -5.60 -5.31 -5.01
CA PRO A 51 -6.62 -4.70 -4.16
C PRO A 51 -6.33 -4.83 -2.66
N SER A 52 -5.74 -5.95 -2.24
CA SER A 52 -5.30 -6.17 -0.85
C SER A 52 -4.19 -5.21 -0.38
N LEU A 53 -3.24 -4.87 -1.25
CA LEU A 53 -2.17 -3.90 -0.95
C LEU A 53 -2.71 -2.47 -0.97
N HIS A 54 -3.64 -2.16 -1.87
CA HIS A 54 -4.32 -0.87 -1.89
C HIS A 54 -5.13 -0.65 -0.60
N GLN A 55 -5.89 -1.65 -0.15
CA GLN A 55 -6.61 -1.62 1.13
C GLN A 55 -5.66 -1.46 2.32
N LEU A 56 -4.52 -2.15 2.31
CA LEU A 56 -3.51 -2.00 3.35
C LEU A 56 -2.96 -0.57 3.39
N ALA A 57 -2.60 -0.01 2.24
CA ALA A 57 -2.13 1.36 2.13
C ALA A 57 -3.20 2.37 2.59
N GLN A 58 -4.48 2.15 2.25
CA GLN A 58 -5.58 2.98 2.73
C GLN A 58 -5.68 2.95 4.27
N LYS A 59 -5.65 1.77 4.89
CA LYS A 59 -5.73 1.60 6.35
C LYS A 59 -4.60 2.31 7.10
N TYR A 60 -3.37 2.25 6.58
CA TYR A 60 -2.20 2.82 7.25
C TYR A 60 -2.00 4.30 6.96
N ASN A 61 -2.31 4.76 5.74
CA ASN A 61 -1.94 6.09 5.29
C ASN A 61 -3.15 7.03 5.12
N SER A 62 -4.28 6.56 4.61
CA SER A 62 -5.40 7.41 4.20
C SER A 62 -6.53 7.47 5.24
N ASP A 63 -6.92 6.33 5.80
CA ASP A 63 -7.97 6.24 6.82
C ASP A 63 -7.38 6.59 8.18
N LYS A 64 -7.36 7.89 8.47
CA LYS A 64 -6.94 8.47 9.74
C LYS A 64 -7.82 9.66 10.09
N MET A 65 -7.97 9.93 11.38
CA MET A 65 -8.57 11.16 11.88
C MET A 65 -7.49 12.22 12.09
N ILE A 66 -7.83 13.48 11.88
CA ILE A 66 -6.96 14.65 12.07
C ILE A 66 -7.63 15.58 13.07
N CYS A 67 -6.89 16.03 14.07
CA CYS A 67 -7.40 17.07 14.98
C CYS A 67 -7.39 18.45 14.31
N HIS A 68 -8.45 19.25 14.48
CA HIS A 68 -8.46 20.62 13.97
C HIS A 68 -7.48 21.54 14.70
N ASN A 69 -7.33 21.37 16.01
CA ASN A 69 -6.55 22.30 16.84
C ASN A 69 -5.04 22.05 16.72
N CYS A 70 -4.62 20.79 16.57
CA CYS A 70 -3.19 20.43 16.55
C CYS A 70 -2.74 19.64 15.32
N TYR A 71 -3.61 19.41 14.34
CA TYR A 71 -3.32 18.69 13.10
C TYR A 71 -2.72 17.27 13.28
N ALA A 72 -2.80 16.71 14.48
CA ALA A 72 -2.26 15.39 14.77
C ALA A 72 -3.04 14.30 14.05
N CYS A 73 -2.32 13.34 13.45
CA CYS A 73 -2.89 12.11 12.90
C CYS A 73 -3.24 11.13 14.02
N LEU A 74 -4.47 10.64 13.99
CA LEU A 74 -5.10 9.78 14.99
C LEU A 74 -5.72 8.54 14.33
N HIS A 75 -6.05 7.56 15.16
CA HIS A 75 -6.76 6.37 14.73
C HIS A 75 -8.16 6.74 14.16
N PRO A 76 -8.69 6.02 13.15
CA PRO A 76 -10.03 6.24 12.59
C PRO A 76 -11.14 6.35 13.63
N CYS A 77 -11.11 5.48 14.64
CA CYS A 77 -12.12 5.44 15.71
C CYS A 77 -11.80 6.38 16.89
N ALA A 78 -10.82 7.29 16.75
CA ALA A 78 -10.49 8.20 17.84
C ALA A 78 -11.59 9.25 18.02
N VAL A 79 -12.12 9.38 19.24
CA VAL A 79 -13.13 10.38 19.62
C VAL A 79 -12.48 11.64 20.22
N LYS A 80 -11.29 11.51 20.82
CA LYS A 80 -10.53 12.60 21.44
C LYS A 80 -9.10 12.66 20.93
N CYS A 81 -8.57 13.88 20.86
CA CYS A 81 -7.16 14.14 20.58
C CYS A 81 -6.25 13.56 21.67
N ARG A 82 -5.18 12.87 21.28
CA ARG A 82 -4.17 12.33 22.23
C ARG A 82 -3.08 13.34 22.63
N LYS A 83 -2.98 14.47 21.93
CA LYS A 83 -1.94 15.49 22.15
C LYS A 83 -2.41 16.53 23.18
N LYS A 84 -1.51 17.45 23.58
CA LYS A 84 -1.78 18.60 24.46
C LYS A 84 -2.67 19.68 23.79
N CYS A 85 -3.70 19.26 23.06
CA CYS A 85 -4.69 20.12 22.43
C CYS A 85 -5.98 20.16 23.28
N ASP A 86 -5.81 20.16 24.60
CA ASP A 86 -6.87 19.98 25.61
C ASP A 86 -7.70 18.72 25.42
N ARG A 87 -7.13 17.71 24.75
CA ARG A 87 -7.84 16.49 24.34
C ARG A 87 -9.16 16.79 23.60
N ALA A 88 -9.17 17.83 22.77
CA ALA A 88 -10.35 18.26 22.03
C ALA A 88 -11.01 17.11 21.23
N SER A 89 -12.33 17.14 21.17
CA SER A 89 -13.17 16.22 20.37
C SER A 89 -13.37 16.69 18.93
N ASN A 90 -12.91 17.90 18.59
CA ASN A 90 -13.04 18.49 17.25
C ASN A 90 -12.07 17.84 16.27
N LEU A 91 -12.41 16.64 15.81
CA LEU A 91 -11.64 15.82 14.88
C LEU A 91 -12.35 15.77 13.51
N ARG A 92 -11.58 15.59 12.44
CA ARG A 92 -12.08 15.37 11.07
C ARG A 92 -11.41 14.19 10.39
N PRO A 93 -12.05 13.54 9.40
CA PRO A 93 -11.38 12.58 8.53
C PRO A 93 -10.26 13.25 7.72
N ARG A 94 -9.18 12.51 7.46
CA ARG A 94 -8.15 12.94 6.51
C ARG A 94 -8.75 13.00 5.11
N LYS A 95 -8.46 14.09 4.39
CA LYS A 95 -8.92 14.26 3.01
C LYS A 95 -8.31 13.18 2.12
N LYS A 96 -9.17 12.44 1.40
CA LYS A 96 -8.74 11.44 0.43
C LYS A 96 -8.32 12.13 -0.86
N VAL A 97 -7.25 11.64 -1.48
CA VAL A 97 -6.86 12.04 -2.84
C VAL A 97 -7.89 11.42 -3.78
N LYS A 98 -8.42 12.22 -4.71
CA LYS A 98 -9.37 11.76 -5.73
C LYS A 98 -8.62 11.07 -6.86
#